data_AF-A0A4Q3A5K9-F1
#
_entry.id   AF-A0A4Q3A5K9-F1
#
_cell.length_a   1.000
_cell.length_b   1.000
_cell.length_c   1.000
_cell.angle_alpha   90.00
_cell.angle_beta   90.00
_cell.angle_gamma   90.00
#
_symmetry.space_group_name_H-M   'P 1'
#
loop_
_entity.id
_entity.type
_entity.pdbx_description
1 polymer ?
#
loop_
_entity_poly.entity_id
_entity_poly.type
_entity_poly.pdbx_seq_one_letter_code
_entity_poly.pdbx_strand_id
1 'polypeptide(L)'
;GVGDMDISALEPLLDAQLTAILEDRHMPHWRSSLPEGAVGQAKDIAKRISAAVEPLVSAFIRRRPDGRGLTARLTLSDWATRTGRALEALCIDERGDLSALWSGEPGERLSGLLGEVIETEGQIEADGPQWIDIVMALTTGEAVKPRSLAHPRVFIFGTLEARLQSVDTMILGGLNEGSWPGQTVNNPFLSRSMKTDMGLEPPERRIGQLAHDFEMACGTRNLIFSRSTRQGSTPTVASRWLQRLLALGGKSFADELKVRGKDVLHWASLIDRGDNQQPARRPAPKPPADLQPVKYSFSEVGRLRRDPYSIYARRILKLDPLAPFNEDPGAAQRGTLYHAIIDRYTREGHKPGTPVSR
;
A
#
# COMPACT_ATOMS: atom_id res chain seq x y z
N GLY A 1 -15.40 -15.96 3.67
CA GLY A 1 -16.38 -17.01 3.34
C GLY A 1 -16.44 -17.18 1.85
N VAL A 2 -17.12 -18.21 1.37
CA VAL A 2 -17.40 -18.43 -0.06
C VAL A 2 -18.86 -18.00 -0.30
N GLY A 3 -19.09 -17.02 -1.17
CA GLY A 3 -20.42 -16.51 -1.49
C GLY A 3 -20.42 -15.03 -1.87
N ASP A 4 -21.53 -14.57 -2.46
CA ASP A 4 -21.74 -13.15 -2.75
C ASP A 4 -21.85 -12.39 -1.41
N MET A 5 -20.79 -11.65 -1.06
CA MET A 5 -20.71 -10.95 0.22
C MET A 5 -21.19 -9.50 0.07
N ASP A 6 -22.23 -9.17 0.83
CA ASP A 6 -22.72 -7.81 0.96
C ASP A 6 -22.20 -7.15 2.23
N ILE A 7 -21.46 -6.05 2.08
CA ILE A 7 -20.92 -5.28 3.20
C ILE A 7 -22.01 -4.61 4.05
N SER A 8 -23.21 -4.37 3.51
CA SER A 8 -24.36 -3.92 4.34
C SER A 8 -25.04 -5.08 5.08
N ALA A 9 -24.74 -6.33 4.73
CA ALA A 9 -25.32 -7.52 5.36
C ALA A 9 -24.28 -8.29 6.20
N LEU A 10 -23.27 -7.61 6.75
CA LEU A 10 -22.22 -8.28 7.54
C LEU A 10 -22.78 -8.95 8.80
N GLU A 11 -23.78 -8.36 9.45
CA GLU A 11 -24.42 -8.92 10.65
C GLU A 11 -25.10 -10.28 10.36
N PRO A 12 -26.04 -10.41 9.41
CA PRO A 12 -26.64 -11.71 9.10
C PRO A 12 -25.63 -12.71 8.52
N LEU A 13 -24.62 -12.24 7.78
CA LEU A 13 -23.53 -13.10 7.31
C LEU A 13 -22.70 -13.65 8.48
N LEU A 14 -22.40 -12.82 9.47
CA LEU A 14 -21.69 -13.24 10.67
C LEU A 14 -22.51 -14.26 11.46
N ASP A 15 -23.80 -14.05 11.64
CA ASP A 15 -24.69 -15.00 12.35
C ASP A 15 -24.79 -16.35 11.64
N ALA A 16 -24.94 -16.34 10.31
CA ALA A 16 -24.94 -17.57 9.52
C ALA A 16 -23.61 -18.32 9.64
N GLN A 17 -22.48 -17.59 9.60
CA GLN A 17 -21.15 -18.20 9.75
C GLN A 17 -20.91 -18.72 11.17
N LEU A 18 -21.32 -17.99 12.21
CA LEU A 18 -21.22 -18.45 13.61
C LEU A 18 -22.00 -19.75 13.82
N THR A 19 -23.20 -19.85 13.22
CA THR A 19 -24.02 -21.07 13.28
C THR A 19 -23.35 -22.23 12.54
N ALA A 20 -22.88 -22.00 11.30
CA ALA A 20 -22.18 -23.03 10.52
C ALA A 20 -20.90 -23.54 11.21
N ILE A 21 -20.21 -22.68 11.96
CA ILE A 21 -19.01 -23.03 12.71
C ILE A 21 -19.33 -23.94 13.90
N LEU A 22 -20.45 -23.75 14.59
CA LEU A 22 -20.87 -24.63 15.69
C LEU A 22 -21.10 -26.07 15.22
N GLU A 23 -21.46 -26.26 13.96
CA GLU A 23 -21.69 -27.56 13.33
C GLU A 23 -20.42 -28.15 12.68
N ASP A 24 -19.34 -27.36 12.55
CA ASP A 24 -18.09 -27.79 11.91
C ASP A 24 -17.23 -28.65 12.85
N ARG A 25 -17.10 -29.92 12.48
CA ARG A 25 -16.25 -30.90 13.17
C ARG A 25 -14.76 -30.54 13.17
N HIS A 26 -14.30 -29.68 12.27
CA HIS A 26 -12.88 -29.33 12.09
C HIS A 26 -12.61 -27.84 12.34
N MET A 27 -13.19 -27.29 13.41
CA MET A 27 -12.97 -25.91 13.83
C MET A 27 -11.48 -25.58 14.05
N PRO A 28 -10.95 -24.49 13.45
CA PRO A 28 -9.57 -24.02 13.68
C PRO A 28 -9.31 -23.63 15.14
N HIS A 29 -8.10 -23.93 15.64
CA HIS A 29 -7.69 -23.68 17.03
C HIS A 29 -7.67 -22.19 17.42
N TRP A 30 -7.39 -21.30 16.48
CA TRP A 30 -7.41 -19.86 16.76
C TRP A 30 -8.80 -19.39 17.19
N ARG A 31 -9.87 -20.03 16.70
CA ARG A 31 -11.25 -19.67 17.05
C ARG A 31 -11.65 -20.15 18.44
N SER A 32 -11.18 -21.32 18.85
CA SER A 32 -11.44 -21.84 20.20
C SER A 32 -10.67 -21.08 21.29
N SER A 33 -9.69 -20.28 20.87
CA SER A 33 -8.82 -19.49 21.74
C SER A 33 -9.26 -18.02 21.84
N LEU A 34 -10.41 -17.66 21.26
CA LEU A 34 -10.94 -16.30 21.34
C LEU A 34 -11.42 -15.98 22.77
N PRO A 35 -11.20 -14.74 23.25
CA PRO A 35 -11.63 -14.34 24.59
C PRO A 35 -13.16 -14.31 24.73
N GLU A 36 -13.62 -14.42 25.97
CA GLU A 36 -15.04 -14.19 26.29
C GLU A 36 -15.45 -12.79 25.82
N GLY A 37 -16.56 -12.71 25.07
CA GLY A 37 -17.05 -11.46 24.47
C GLY A 37 -16.57 -11.17 23.04
N ALA A 38 -15.65 -11.96 22.45
CA ALA A 38 -15.17 -11.76 21.08
C ALA A 38 -16.31 -11.77 20.04
N VAL A 39 -17.33 -12.61 20.24
CA VAL A 39 -18.52 -12.65 19.37
C VAL A 39 -19.31 -11.34 19.44
N GLY A 40 -19.47 -10.77 20.64
CA GLY A 40 -20.14 -9.49 20.83
C GLY A 40 -19.39 -8.34 20.15
N GLN A 41 -18.06 -8.31 20.28
CA GLN A 41 -17.20 -7.35 19.59
C GLN A 41 -17.29 -7.48 18.07
N ALA A 42 -17.28 -8.71 17.55
CA ALA A 42 -17.42 -8.96 16.12
C ALA A 42 -18.78 -8.48 15.58
N LYS A 43 -19.87 -8.69 16.34
CA LYS A 43 -21.20 -8.17 15.99
C LYS A 43 -21.24 -6.65 16.01
N ASP A 44 -20.64 -6.01 17.02
CA ASP A 44 -20.56 -4.55 17.10
C ASP A 44 -19.79 -3.97 15.92
N ILE A 45 -18.63 -4.54 15.57
CA ILE A 45 -17.85 -4.13 14.40
C ILE A 45 -18.65 -4.31 13.11
N ALA A 46 -19.29 -5.46 12.91
CA ALA A 46 -20.10 -5.72 11.73
C ALA A 46 -21.22 -4.68 11.58
N LYS A 47 -21.93 -4.38 12.68
CA LYS A 47 -22.99 -3.36 12.72
C LYS A 47 -22.46 -1.97 12.39
N ARG A 48 -21.35 -1.56 12.99
CA ARG A 48 -20.73 -0.24 12.75
C ARG A 48 -20.28 -0.10 11.29
N ILE A 49 -19.63 -1.12 10.73
CA ILE A 49 -19.20 -1.10 9.33
C ILE A 49 -20.41 -1.00 8.40
N SER A 50 -21.43 -1.85 8.60
CA SER A 50 -22.63 -1.82 7.76
C SER A 50 -23.36 -0.47 7.84
N ALA A 51 -23.44 0.15 9.02
CA ALA A 51 -24.00 1.49 9.18
C ALA A 51 -23.14 2.57 8.50
N ALA A 52 -21.81 2.47 8.59
CA ALA A 52 -20.90 3.46 8.03
C ALA A 52 -20.92 3.48 6.51
N VAL A 53 -21.08 2.32 5.86
CA VAL A 53 -21.11 2.23 4.39
C VAL A 53 -22.49 2.44 3.78
N GLU A 54 -23.55 2.52 4.59
CA GLU A 54 -24.95 2.68 4.14
C GLU A 54 -25.17 3.86 3.16
N PRO A 55 -24.55 5.05 3.34
CA PRO A 55 -24.67 6.14 2.37
C PRO A 55 -24.21 5.76 0.96
N LEU A 56 -23.26 4.85 0.83
CA LEU A 56 -22.76 4.36 -0.47
C LEU A 56 -23.54 3.13 -0.94
N VAL A 57 -23.88 2.21 -0.03
CA VAL A 57 -24.60 0.98 -0.37
C VAL A 57 -26.01 1.25 -0.87
N SER A 58 -26.69 2.26 -0.34
CA SER A 58 -28.03 2.67 -0.81
C SER A 58 -28.06 3.14 -2.28
N ALA A 59 -26.90 3.38 -2.91
CA ALA A 59 -26.82 3.68 -4.34
C ALA A 59 -26.80 2.43 -5.24
N PHE A 60 -26.76 1.20 -4.70
CA PHE A 60 -26.80 -0.03 -5.51
C PHE A 60 -28.22 -0.37 -5.98
N ILE A 61 -28.40 -0.54 -7.30
CA ILE A 61 -29.68 -0.92 -7.93
C ILE A 61 -29.77 -2.43 -8.18
N ARG A 62 -28.73 -3.07 -8.75
CA ARG A 62 -28.74 -4.52 -9.02
C ARG A 62 -27.33 -5.09 -9.05
N ARG A 63 -27.03 -6.10 -8.24
CA ARG A 63 -25.69 -6.70 -8.19
C ARG A 63 -25.53 -7.77 -9.25
N ARG A 64 -24.36 -7.79 -9.91
CA ARG A 64 -23.93 -8.88 -10.79
C ARG A 64 -22.86 -9.71 -10.09
N PRO A 65 -22.77 -11.02 -10.33
CA PRO A 65 -21.75 -11.90 -9.75
C PRO A 65 -20.31 -11.57 -10.16
N ASP A 66 -20.09 -10.63 -11.09
CA ASP A 66 -18.79 -10.20 -11.61
C ASP A 66 -18.19 -9.02 -10.82
N GLY A 67 -18.81 -8.60 -9.72
CA GLY A 67 -18.36 -7.50 -8.88
C GLY A 67 -18.70 -6.11 -9.43
N ARG A 68 -19.30 -6.00 -10.62
CA ARG A 68 -19.82 -4.74 -11.17
C ARG A 68 -21.34 -4.68 -10.96
N GLY A 69 -21.74 -4.32 -9.75
CA GLY A 69 -23.13 -3.97 -9.49
C GLY A 69 -23.56 -2.78 -10.37
N LEU A 70 -24.78 -2.81 -10.89
CA LEU A 70 -25.46 -1.61 -11.36
C LEU A 70 -25.71 -0.73 -10.14
N THR A 71 -25.03 0.41 -10.10
CA THR A 71 -25.33 1.52 -9.19
C THR A 71 -26.26 2.51 -9.89
N ALA A 72 -26.98 3.30 -9.11
CA ALA A 72 -27.67 4.48 -9.60
C ALA A 72 -26.67 5.44 -10.24
N ARG A 73 -27.15 6.18 -11.23
CA ARG A 73 -26.48 7.40 -11.67
C ARG A 73 -26.92 8.50 -10.73
N LEU A 74 -25.94 9.09 -10.06
CA LEU A 74 -26.13 10.20 -9.14
C LEU A 74 -25.24 11.35 -9.59
N THR A 75 -25.58 12.55 -9.15
CA THR A 75 -24.73 13.71 -9.37
C THR A 75 -23.38 13.52 -8.65
N LEU A 76 -22.32 14.17 -9.14
CA LEU A 76 -21.04 14.14 -8.44
C LEU A 76 -21.13 14.71 -7.01
N SER A 77 -21.98 15.72 -6.81
CA SER A 77 -22.23 16.30 -5.48
C SER A 77 -22.85 15.27 -4.52
N ASP A 78 -23.80 14.46 -4.98
CA ASP A 78 -24.37 13.37 -4.19
C ASP A 78 -23.34 12.30 -3.85
N TRP A 79 -22.52 11.90 -4.83
CA TRP A 79 -21.44 10.93 -4.61
C TRP A 79 -20.40 11.43 -3.61
N ALA A 80 -19.96 12.68 -3.74
CA ALA A 80 -19.02 13.31 -2.81
C ALA A 80 -19.62 13.41 -1.40
N THR A 81 -20.89 13.79 -1.27
CA THR A 81 -21.61 13.85 0.02
C THR A 81 -21.70 12.48 0.67
N ARG A 82 -22.08 11.44 -0.08
CA ARG A 82 -22.18 10.06 0.43
C ARG A 82 -20.80 9.52 0.82
N THR A 83 -19.77 9.84 0.05
CA THR A 83 -18.37 9.47 0.36
C THR A 83 -17.90 10.13 1.65
N GLY A 84 -18.13 11.44 1.80
CA GLY A 84 -17.79 12.18 3.02
C GLY A 84 -18.47 11.59 4.25
N ARG A 85 -19.79 11.33 4.19
CA ARG A 85 -20.53 10.70 5.29
C ARG A 85 -20.02 9.31 5.65
N ALA A 86 -19.65 8.51 4.65
CA ALA A 86 -19.09 7.18 4.90
C ALA A 86 -17.72 7.27 5.57
N LEU A 87 -16.86 8.21 5.15
CA LEU A 87 -15.57 8.46 5.79
C LEU A 87 -15.74 8.93 7.24
N GLU A 88 -16.65 9.88 7.49
CA GLU A 88 -16.94 10.35 8.84
C GLU A 88 -17.40 9.21 9.75
N ALA A 89 -18.35 8.39 9.28
CA ALA A 89 -18.85 7.26 10.07
C ALA A 89 -17.77 6.18 10.34
N LEU A 90 -16.77 6.04 9.46
CA LEU A 90 -15.65 5.10 9.64
C LEU A 90 -14.55 5.66 10.55
N CYS A 91 -14.34 6.98 10.55
CA CYS A 91 -13.21 7.62 11.24
C CYS A 91 -13.59 8.29 12.56
N ILE A 92 -14.88 8.36 12.90
CA ILE A 92 -15.34 8.91 14.18
C ILE A 92 -14.80 8.10 15.36
N ASP A 93 -14.24 8.78 16.36
CA ASP A 93 -13.73 8.14 17.55
C ASP A 93 -14.85 7.85 18.59
N GLU A 94 -14.47 7.25 19.72
CA GLU A 94 -15.42 6.93 20.82
C GLU A 94 -16.08 8.16 21.45
N ARG A 95 -15.52 9.35 21.26
CA ARG A 95 -16.00 10.63 21.79
C ARG A 95 -16.82 11.42 20.77
N GLY A 96 -16.94 10.92 19.55
CA GLY A 96 -17.60 11.62 18.45
C GLY A 96 -16.70 12.63 17.73
N ASP A 97 -15.37 12.56 17.93
CA ASP A 97 -14.41 13.47 17.32
C ASP A 97 -14.00 12.99 15.92
N LEU A 98 -14.02 13.92 14.96
CA LEU A 98 -13.60 13.74 13.57
C LEU A 98 -12.28 14.45 13.27
N SER A 99 -11.61 15.00 14.29
CA SER A 99 -10.33 15.69 14.12
C SER A 99 -9.29 14.82 13.43
N ALA A 100 -9.26 13.51 13.70
CA ALA A 100 -8.37 12.56 13.04
C ALA A 100 -8.55 12.48 11.50
N LEU A 101 -9.77 12.75 11.00
CA LEU A 101 -10.09 12.75 9.57
C LEU A 101 -9.88 14.13 8.94
N TRP A 102 -10.42 15.17 9.57
CA TRP A 102 -10.52 16.51 8.97
C TRP A 102 -9.45 17.50 9.40
N SER A 103 -8.64 17.19 10.42
CA SER A 103 -7.55 18.05 10.85
C SER A 103 -6.23 17.73 10.15
N GLY A 104 -5.31 18.70 10.19
CA GLY A 104 -4.01 18.59 9.56
C GLY A 104 -4.08 18.82 8.05
N GLU A 105 -2.91 18.91 7.42
CA GLU A 105 -2.81 19.23 6.00
C GLU A 105 -3.54 18.24 5.09
N PRO A 106 -3.49 16.90 5.32
CA PRO A 106 -4.22 15.95 4.49
C PRO A 106 -5.74 16.10 4.63
N GLY A 107 -6.23 16.32 5.85
CA GLY A 107 -7.65 16.50 6.13
C GLY A 107 -8.20 17.76 5.48
N GLU A 108 -7.51 18.90 5.64
CA GLU A 108 -7.86 20.19 5.02
C GLU A 108 -7.91 20.08 3.48
N ARG A 109 -6.98 19.35 2.84
CA ARG A 109 -6.98 19.14 1.38
C ARG A 109 -8.12 18.25 0.92
N LEU A 110 -8.37 17.13 1.61
CA LEU A 110 -9.45 16.22 1.25
C LEU A 110 -10.83 16.88 1.43
N SER A 111 -11.04 17.62 2.53
CA SER A 111 -12.28 18.35 2.76
C SER A 111 -12.50 19.43 1.70
N GLY A 112 -11.43 20.14 1.30
CA GLY A 112 -11.51 21.13 0.22
C GLY A 112 -11.91 20.51 -1.11
N LEU A 113 -11.26 19.40 -1.50
CA LEU A 113 -11.57 18.70 -2.74
C LEU A 113 -13.01 18.18 -2.76
N LEU A 114 -13.47 17.53 -1.69
CA LEU A 114 -14.87 17.08 -1.60
C LEU A 114 -15.84 18.27 -1.61
N GLY A 115 -15.51 19.37 -0.93
CA GLY A 115 -16.28 20.60 -0.91
C GLY A 115 -16.47 21.19 -2.31
N GLU A 116 -15.38 21.34 -3.08
CA GLU A 116 -15.42 21.85 -4.47
C GLU A 116 -16.34 21.00 -5.36
N VAL A 117 -16.29 19.66 -5.22
CA VAL A 117 -17.17 18.76 -5.97
C VAL A 117 -18.64 18.91 -5.53
N ILE A 118 -18.89 19.08 -4.22
CA ILE A 118 -20.24 19.28 -3.68
C ILE A 118 -20.84 20.59 -4.19
N GLU A 119 -20.04 21.66 -4.29
CA GLU A 119 -20.44 23.00 -4.73
C GLU A 119 -20.73 23.11 -6.24
N THR A 120 -20.35 22.12 -7.06
CA THR A 120 -20.50 22.17 -8.53
C THR A 120 -21.97 21.98 -9.02
N GLU A 121 -22.96 21.96 -8.12
CA GLU A 121 -24.41 21.94 -8.41
C GLU A 121 -24.87 20.92 -9.49
N GLY A 122 -24.30 19.71 -9.48
CA GLY A 122 -24.91 18.55 -10.15
C GLY A 122 -24.92 18.54 -11.69
N GLN A 123 -24.03 19.28 -12.34
CA GLN A 123 -23.95 19.31 -13.81
C GLN A 123 -23.47 18.00 -14.46
N ILE A 124 -22.88 17.11 -13.66
CA ILE A 124 -22.30 15.85 -14.13
C ILE A 124 -22.85 14.71 -13.27
N GLU A 125 -23.28 13.64 -13.94
CA GLU A 125 -23.71 12.39 -13.31
C GLU A 125 -22.71 11.28 -13.59
N ALA A 126 -22.55 10.39 -12.62
CA ALA A 126 -21.70 9.21 -12.70
C ALA A 126 -22.38 8.00 -12.05
N ASP A 127 -22.04 6.82 -12.52
CA ASP A 127 -22.25 5.59 -11.74
C ASP A 127 -21.08 5.37 -10.74
N GLY A 128 -21.20 4.38 -9.86
CA GLY A 128 -20.23 4.11 -8.80
C GLY A 128 -18.82 3.83 -9.33
N PRO A 129 -18.63 2.95 -10.32
CA PRO A 129 -17.32 2.76 -10.96
C PRO A 129 -16.74 4.05 -11.54
N GLN A 130 -17.54 4.86 -12.24
CA GLN A 130 -17.11 6.16 -12.75
C GLN A 130 -16.71 7.12 -11.62
N TRP A 131 -17.45 7.13 -10.49
CA TRP A 131 -17.09 7.94 -9.33
C TRP A 131 -15.73 7.54 -8.75
N ILE A 132 -15.42 6.24 -8.67
CA ILE A 132 -14.10 5.75 -8.23
C ILE A 132 -12.99 6.30 -9.13
N ASP A 133 -13.17 6.22 -10.45
CA ASP A 133 -12.21 6.73 -11.43
C ASP A 133 -12.04 8.26 -11.31
N ILE A 134 -13.14 9.00 -11.10
CA ILE A 134 -13.12 10.46 -10.92
C ILE A 134 -12.37 10.84 -9.65
N VAL A 135 -12.67 10.22 -8.50
CA VAL A 135 -11.96 10.49 -7.24
C VAL A 135 -10.48 10.18 -7.39
N MET A 136 -10.13 9.08 -8.05
CA MET A 136 -8.73 8.74 -8.32
C MET A 136 -8.05 9.81 -9.17
N ALA A 137 -8.70 10.30 -10.23
CA ALA A 137 -8.15 11.34 -11.08
C ALA A 137 -7.97 12.68 -10.34
N LEU A 138 -8.97 13.09 -9.54
CA LEU A 138 -8.93 14.32 -8.75
C LEU A 138 -7.85 14.27 -7.67
N THR A 139 -7.70 13.13 -6.98
CA THR A 139 -6.73 12.99 -5.88
C THR A 139 -5.30 12.78 -6.35
N THR A 140 -5.08 12.23 -7.56
CA THR A 140 -3.72 11.97 -8.08
C THR A 140 -2.88 13.24 -8.27
N GLY A 141 -3.52 14.36 -8.59
CA GLY A 141 -2.84 15.66 -8.77
C GLY A 141 -2.53 16.39 -7.47
N GLU A 142 -3.08 15.94 -6.35
CA GLU A 142 -3.01 16.64 -5.07
C GLU A 142 -1.71 16.36 -4.33
N ALA A 143 -1.00 17.42 -3.95
CA ALA A 143 0.23 17.34 -3.17
C ALA A 143 0.04 18.00 -1.80
N VAL A 144 0.01 17.19 -0.74
CA VAL A 144 -0.07 17.67 0.64
C VAL A 144 1.34 18.01 1.12
N LYS A 145 1.64 19.31 1.26
CA LYS A 145 2.90 19.78 1.82
C LYS A 145 2.77 19.98 3.34
N PRO A 146 3.64 19.36 4.16
CA PRO A 146 3.65 19.61 5.60
C PRO A 146 3.91 21.09 5.91
N ARG A 147 3.20 21.67 6.88
CA ARG A 147 3.37 23.07 7.32
C ARG A 147 4.69 23.32 8.04
N SER A 148 5.28 22.30 8.67
CA SER A 148 6.52 22.42 9.43
C SER A 148 7.67 21.68 8.77
N LEU A 149 8.73 22.43 8.42
CA LEU A 149 10.04 21.85 8.15
C LEU A 149 10.61 21.33 9.48
N ALA A 150 11.05 20.07 9.51
CA ALA A 150 11.44 19.35 10.73
C ALA A 150 12.52 20.05 11.59
N HIS A 151 13.31 20.98 11.01
CA HIS A 151 14.31 21.74 11.75
C HIS A 151 14.48 23.16 11.18
N PRO A 152 14.50 24.23 12.02
CA PRO A 152 14.48 25.63 11.55
C PRO A 152 15.75 26.10 10.80
N ARG A 153 16.79 25.25 10.74
CA ARG A 153 18.06 25.53 10.05
C ARG A 153 18.28 24.68 8.79
N VAL A 154 17.36 23.77 8.49
CA VAL A 154 17.50 22.84 7.37
C VAL A 154 16.38 23.08 6.40
N PHE A 155 16.74 23.42 5.17
CA PHE A 155 15.81 23.69 4.10
C PHE A 155 16.15 22.80 2.90
N ILE A 156 15.12 22.20 2.32
CA ILE A 156 15.24 21.40 1.09
C ILE A 156 14.65 22.24 -0.04
N PHE A 157 15.50 22.67 -0.95
CA PHE A 157 15.12 23.53 -2.06
C PHE A 157 15.12 22.77 -3.39
N GLY A 158 14.19 23.11 -4.27
CA GLY A 158 14.37 22.87 -5.70
C GLY A 158 15.53 23.69 -6.26
N THR A 159 16.08 23.30 -7.41
CA THR A 159 17.25 24.00 -8.00
C THR A 159 16.98 25.47 -8.31
N LEU A 160 15.76 25.77 -8.78
CA LEU A 160 15.29 27.14 -9.05
C LEU A 160 15.00 27.94 -7.79
N GLU A 161 14.64 27.29 -6.69
CA GLU A 161 14.41 27.96 -5.41
C GLU A 161 15.75 28.30 -4.77
N ALA A 162 16.71 27.37 -4.84
CA ALA A 162 18.04 27.51 -4.23
C ALA A 162 18.80 28.74 -4.73
N ARG A 163 18.67 29.12 -6.01
CA ARG A 163 19.31 30.32 -6.57
C ARG A 163 18.80 31.65 -5.98
N LEU A 164 17.63 31.65 -5.35
CA LEU A 164 17.04 32.83 -4.72
C LEU A 164 17.38 32.94 -3.23
N GLN A 165 18.05 31.94 -2.67
CA GLN A 165 18.33 31.85 -1.24
C GLN A 165 19.81 32.13 -0.97
N SER A 166 20.09 32.78 0.16
CA SER A 166 21.43 32.92 0.70
C SER A 166 21.58 31.98 1.89
N VAL A 167 22.54 31.06 1.82
CA VAL A 167 22.80 30.07 2.87
C VAL A 167 24.30 30.00 3.18
N ASP A 168 24.64 29.72 4.43
CA ASP A 168 26.04 29.57 4.85
C ASP A 168 26.67 28.27 4.34
N THR A 169 25.86 27.22 4.20
CA THR A 169 26.27 25.90 3.71
C THR A 169 25.23 25.34 2.75
N MET A 170 25.68 24.88 1.60
CA MET A 170 24.84 24.24 0.59
C MET A 170 25.30 22.80 0.33
N ILE A 171 24.34 21.90 0.20
CA ILE A 171 24.60 20.49 -0.10
C ILE A 171 23.94 20.18 -1.45
N LEU A 172 24.75 19.91 -2.46
CA LEU A 172 24.30 19.38 -3.74
C LEU A 172 24.20 17.86 -3.64
N GLY A 173 23.00 17.39 -3.29
CA GLY A 173 22.70 15.97 -3.16
C GLY A 173 22.40 15.28 -4.48
N GLY A 174 22.81 14.03 -4.61
CA GLY A 174 22.40 13.16 -5.73
C GLY A 174 23.14 13.42 -7.04
N LEU A 175 24.42 13.77 -6.98
CA LEU A 175 25.29 13.95 -8.16
C LEU A 175 25.68 12.62 -8.83
N ASN A 176 24.66 11.86 -9.21
CA ASN A 176 24.73 10.65 -10.02
C ASN A 176 24.26 10.94 -11.44
N GLU A 177 24.79 10.19 -12.40
CA GLU A 177 24.34 10.27 -13.79
C GLU A 177 22.87 9.87 -13.90
N GLY A 178 22.09 10.63 -14.67
CA GLY A 178 20.64 10.45 -14.81
C GLY A 178 19.80 11.18 -13.76
N SER A 179 20.37 11.53 -12.60
CA SER A 179 19.75 12.47 -11.64
C SER A 179 20.20 13.90 -11.91
N TRP A 180 21.51 14.09 -12.10
CA TRP A 180 22.13 15.39 -12.39
C TRP A 180 23.12 15.25 -13.55
N PRO A 181 22.80 15.73 -14.77
CA PRO A 181 21.49 16.22 -15.19
C PRO A 181 20.44 15.11 -15.24
N GLY A 182 19.19 15.49 -14.98
CA GLY A 182 18.03 14.62 -15.19
C GLY A 182 17.89 14.23 -16.67
N GLN A 183 17.40 13.01 -16.94
CA GLN A 183 17.06 12.63 -18.30
C GLN A 183 15.89 13.47 -18.84
N THR A 184 15.99 13.88 -20.10
CA THR A 184 14.90 14.59 -20.78
C THR A 184 13.76 13.63 -21.05
N VAL A 185 12.58 13.89 -20.48
CA VAL A 185 11.38 13.12 -20.77
C VAL A 185 10.85 13.52 -22.15
N ASN A 186 10.70 12.55 -23.06
CA ASN A 186 10.06 12.78 -24.34
C ASN A 186 8.57 13.04 -24.11
N ASN A 187 8.03 14.09 -24.73
CA ASN A 187 6.60 14.40 -24.63
C ASN A 187 5.82 13.42 -25.53
N PRO A 188 4.73 12.80 -25.03
CA PRO A 188 3.98 11.80 -25.78
C PRO A 188 3.17 12.35 -26.96
N PHE A 189 2.90 13.65 -26.99
CA PHE A 189 2.13 14.32 -28.05
C PHE A 189 2.99 15.08 -29.05
N LEU A 190 4.09 15.69 -28.59
CA LEU A 190 4.96 16.52 -29.41
C LEU A 190 6.36 15.92 -29.50
N SER A 191 6.75 15.54 -30.72
CA SER A 191 8.12 15.14 -31.00
C SER A 191 9.08 16.32 -30.78
N ARG A 192 10.37 16.01 -30.66
CA ARG A 192 11.42 17.03 -30.54
C ARG A 192 11.44 17.98 -31.75
N SER A 193 11.26 17.47 -32.97
CA SER A 193 11.24 18.32 -34.18
C SER A 193 10.04 19.26 -34.19
N MET A 194 8.85 18.75 -33.84
CA MET A 194 7.63 19.57 -33.77
C MET A 194 7.79 20.73 -32.78
N LYS A 195 8.40 20.49 -31.61
CA LYS A 195 8.66 21.57 -30.64
C LYS A 195 9.55 22.66 -31.23
N THR A 196 10.63 22.29 -31.90
CA THR A 196 11.54 23.23 -32.54
C THR A 196 10.85 24.01 -33.67
N ASP A 197 10.08 23.33 -34.51
CA ASP A 197 9.36 23.95 -35.64
C ASP A 197 8.30 24.95 -35.15
N MET A 198 7.68 24.68 -34.00
CA MET A 198 6.74 25.57 -33.32
C MET A 198 7.42 26.71 -32.53
N GLY A 199 8.75 26.77 -32.52
CA GLY A 199 9.51 27.76 -31.73
C GLY A 199 9.45 27.56 -30.22
N LEU A 200 9.06 26.37 -29.75
CA LEU A 200 9.07 26.02 -28.34
C LEU A 200 10.49 25.70 -27.86
N GLU A 201 10.77 25.99 -26.59
CA GLU A 201 12.09 25.78 -26.03
C GLU A 201 12.49 24.28 -26.07
N PRO A 202 13.70 23.94 -26.55
CA PRO A 202 14.15 22.56 -26.60
C PRO A 202 14.40 22.01 -25.18
N PRO A 203 14.18 20.71 -24.93
CA PRO A 203 14.37 20.11 -23.61
C PRO A 203 15.80 20.25 -23.06
N GLU A 204 16.80 20.40 -23.94
CA GLU A 204 18.20 20.69 -23.60
C GLU A 204 18.38 22.01 -22.83
N ARG A 205 17.48 22.98 -23.02
CA ARG A 205 17.53 24.25 -22.29
C ARG A 205 17.44 24.04 -20.79
N ARG A 206 16.67 23.05 -20.34
CA ARG A 206 16.59 22.67 -18.93
C ARG A 206 17.92 22.13 -18.40
N ILE A 207 18.68 21.40 -19.23
CA ILE A 207 20.03 20.95 -18.88
C ILE A 207 20.97 22.16 -18.73
N GLY A 208 20.88 23.12 -19.65
CA GLY A 208 21.64 24.37 -19.56
C GLY A 208 21.31 25.19 -18.31
N GLN A 209 20.03 25.32 -17.97
CA GLN A 209 19.57 25.99 -16.75
C GLN A 209 20.09 25.29 -15.48
N LEU A 210 20.03 23.95 -15.43
CA LEU A 210 20.58 23.18 -14.31
C LEU A 210 22.10 23.28 -14.23
N ALA A 211 22.80 23.37 -15.36
CA ALA A 211 24.25 23.60 -15.38
C ALA A 211 24.60 24.98 -14.81
N HIS A 212 23.83 26.01 -15.15
CA HIS A 212 23.94 27.33 -14.55
C HIS A 212 23.63 27.31 -13.05
N ASP A 213 22.59 26.59 -12.60
CA ASP A 213 22.30 26.41 -11.17
C ASP A 213 23.47 25.73 -10.42
N PHE A 214 24.08 24.72 -11.05
CA PHE A 214 25.25 24.03 -10.50
C PHE A 214 26.45 24.98 -10.38
N GLU A 215 26.70 25.82 -11.39
CA GLU A 215 27.75 26.84 -11.35
C GLU A 215 27.47 27.89 -10.26
N MET A 216 26.25 28.42 -10.19
CA MET A 216 25.84 29.38 -9.16
C MET A 216 26.02 28.81 -7.74
N ALA A 217 25.66 27.55 -7.53
CA ALA A 217 25.86 26.87 -6.26
C ALA A 217 27.35 26.79 -5.87
N CYS A 218 28.26 26.65 -6.84
CA CYS A 218 29.72 26.71 -6.63
C CYS A 218 30.21 28.04 -6.05
N GLY A 219 29.43 29.12 -6.14
CA GLY A 219 29.72 30.41 -5.50
C GLY A 219 29.41 30.46 -3.99
N THR A 220 28.82 29.41 -3.41
CA THR A 220 28.48 29.38 -1.98
C THR A 220 29.73 29.21 -1.11
N ARG A 221 29.75 29.85 0.07
CA ARG A 221 30.89 29.81 1.01
C ARG A 221 31.31 28.39 1.39
N ASN A 222 30.35 27.56 1.80
CA ASN A 222 30.59 26.16 2.10
C ASN A 222 29.71 25.30 1.19
N LEU A 223 30.33 24.46 0.37
CA LEU A 223 29.64 23.60 -0.58
C LEU A 223 30.04 22.14 -0.41
N ILE A 224 29.05 21.26 -0.31
CA ILE A 224 29.25 19.81 -0.25
C ILE A 224 28.65 19.18 -1.51
N PHE A 225 29.50 18.53 -2.29
CA PHE A 225 29.07 17.66 -3.39
C PHE A 225 28.84 16.25 -2.86
N SER A 226 27.61 15.74 -2.95
CA SER A 226 27.25 14.40 -2.46
C SER A 226 26.72 13.51 -3.58
N ARG A 227 27.16 12.25 -3.57
CA ARG A 227 26.64 11.19 -4.45
C ARG A 227 26.54 9.87 -3.70
N SER A 228 25.55 9.06 -4.06
CA SER A 228 25.51 7.66 -3.63
C SER A 228 26.41 6.82 -4.54
N THR A 229 27.00 5.75 -4.01
CA THR A 229 27.76 4.75 -4.80
C THR A 229 26.88 3.61 -5.30
N ARG A 230 25.68 3.46 -4.71
CA ARG A 230 24.66 2.48 -5.08
C ARG A 230 23.27 3.10 -4.98
N GLN A 231 22.36 2.58 -5.78
CA GLN A 231 20.92 2.84 -5.72
C GLN A 231 20.21 1.49 -5.72
N GLY A 232 19.59 1.13 -4.59
CA GLY A 232 19.19 -0.25 -4.34
C GLY A 232 20.41 -1.19 -4.36
N SER A 233 20.35 -2.24 -5.17
CA SER A 233 21.46 -3.19 -5.37
C SER A 233 22.43 -2.80 -6.50
N THR A 234 22.14 -1.75 -7.27
CA THR A 234 22.87 -1.40 -8.49
C THR A 234 23.93 -0.32 -8.22
N PRO A 235 25.19 -0.49 -8.66
CA PRO A 235 26.21 0.57 -8.63
C PRO A 235 25.79 1.80 -9.46
N THR A 236 26.08 3.00 -8.97
CA THR A 236 25.75 4.26 -9.67
C THR A 236 26.98 4.92 -10.28
N VAL A 237 26.81 5.55 -11.44
CA VAL A 237 27.85 6.34 -12.10
C VAL A 237 27.83 7.78 -11.59
N ALA A 238 29.00 8.40 -11.43
CA ALA A 238 29.09 9.80 -11.03
C ALA A 238 28.52 10.71 -12.10
N SER A 239 27.84 11.79 -11.69
CA SER A 239 27.37 12.83 -12.61
C SER A 239 28.51 13.29 -13.52
N ARG A 240 28.22 13.41 -14.82
CA ARG A 240 29.15 13.98 -15.80
C ARG A 240 29.71 15.36 -15.40
N TRP A 241 28.95 16.16 -14.64
CA TRP A 241 29.40 17.47 -14.16
C TRP A 241 30.44 17.34 -13.04
N LEU A 242 30.19 16.44 -12.09
CA LEU A 242 31.16 16.12 -11.05
C LEU A 242 32.43 15.53 -11.65
N GLN A 243 32.31 14.63 -12.63
CA GLN A 243 33.46 14.07 -13.33
C GLN A 243 34.29 15.15 -14.03
N ARG A 244 33.66 16.10 -14.72
CA ARG A 244 34.33 17.24 -15.36
C ARG A 244 35.02 18.15 -14.35
N LEU A 245 34.36 18.46 -13.24
CA LEU A 245 34.94 19.28 -12.17
C LEU A 245 36.20 18.62 -11.59
N LEU A 246 36.13 17.32 -11.28
CA LEU A 246 37.26 16.57 -10.74
C LEU A 246 38.39 16.43 -11.77
N ALA A 247 38.07 16.27 -13.05
CA ALA A 247 39.06 16.23 -14.12
C ALA A 247 39.79 17.58 -14.27
N LEU A 248 39.07 18.70 -14.18
CA LEU A 248 39.63 20.04 -14.27
C LEU A 248 40.49 20.39 -13.05
N GLY A 249 40.01 20.10 -11.84
CA GLY A 249 40.75 20.35 -10.60
C GLY A 249 41.93 19.40 -10.38
N GLY A 250 41.95 18.26 -11.07
CA GLY A 250 42.99 17.26 -10.96
C GLY A 250 42.94 16.45 -9.67
N LYS A 251 43.94 15.57 -9.51
CA LYS A 251 43.95 14.57 -8.43
C LYS A 251 44.05 15.19 -7.03
N SER A 252 44.91 16.19 -6.84
CA SER A 252 45.09 16.86 -5.54
C SER A 252 43.80 17.49 -5.03
N PHE A 253 43.10 18.23 -5.91
CA PHE A 253 41.79 18.82 -5.61
C PHE A 253 40.75 17.76 -5.25
N ALA A 254 40.68 16.69 -6.04
CA ALA A 254 39.76 15.59 -5.79
C ALA A 254 40.02 14.90 -4.44
N ASP A 255 41.28 14.70 -4.08
CA ASP A 255 41.68 14.07 -2.82
C ASP A 255 41.39 14.99 -1.63
N GLU A 256 41.62 16.30 -1.75
CA GLU A 256 41.26 17.30 -0.72
C GLU A 256 39.75 17.31 -0.44
N LEU A 257 38.91 17.33 -1.49
CA LEU A 257 37.46 17.24 -1.35
C LEU A 257 37.03 15.96 -0.61
N LYS A 258 37.62 14.82 -0.97
CA LYS A 258 37.33 13.54 -0.32
C LYS A 258 37.76 13.53 1.14
N VAL A 259 38.93 14.10 1.46
CA VAL A 259 39.43 14.18 2.84
C VAL A 259 38.45 14.98 3.70
N ARG A 260 38.00 16.16 3.25
CA ARG A 260 36.98 16.94 3.97
C ARG A 260 35.65 16.19 4.10
N GLY A 261 35.26 15.43 3.07
CA GLY A 261 34.06 14.61 3.09
C GLY A 261 34.10 13.43 4.06
N LYS A 262 35.29 12.99 4.52
CA LYS A 262 35.41 11.86 5.46
C LYS A 262 34.72 12.15 6.79
N ASP A 263 34.74 13.39 7.27
CA ASP A 263 34.12 13.75 8.54
C ASP A 263 32.59 13.62 8.45
N VAL A 264 32.00 14.06 7.34
CA VAL A 264 30.56 13.92 7.07
C VAL A 264 30.17 12.45 6.97
N LEU A 265 30.96 11.64 6.26
CA LEU A 265 30.75 10.20 6.16
C LEU A 265 30.91 9.50 7.53
N HIS A 266 31.85 9.97 8.35
CA HIS A 266 32.04 9.48 9.70
C HIS A 266 30.81 9.75 10.57
N TRP A 267 30.31 10.99 10.60
CA TRP A 267 29.10 11.33 11.34
C TRP A 267 27.87 10.54 10.84
N ALA A 268 27.73 10.38 9.53
CA ALA A 268 26.66 9.53 8.97
C ALA A 268 26.77 8.09 9.48
N SER A 269 27.97 7.50 9.48
CA SER A 269 28.18 6.15 10.02
C SER A 269 27.93 6.02 11.51
N LEU A 270 28.04 7.12 12.28
CA LEU A 270 27.73 7.12 13.71
C LEU A 270 26.22 7.05 13.96
N ILE A 271 25.38 7.57 13.05
CA ILE A 271 23.92 7.46 13.15
C ILE A 271 23.49 5.99 13.07
N ASP A 272 24.11 5.23 12.16
CA ASP A 272 23.82 3.81 11.95
C ASP A 272 24.60 2.88 12.91
N ARG A 273 25.42 3.46 13.81
CA ARG A 273 26.25 2.68 14.73
C ARG A 273 25.41 2.14 15.88
N GLY A 274 24.81 0.99 15.65
CA GLY A 274 24.28 0.13 16.72
C GLY A 274 25.30 -0.86 17.25
N ASP A 275 24.98 -1.49 18.37
CA ASP A 275 25.69 -2.70 18.79
C ASP A 275 25.58 -3.76 17.70
N ASN A 276 26.67 -4.49 17.46
CA ASN A 276 26.66 -5.59 16.49
C ASN A 276 25.68 -6.67 16.96
N GLN A 277 24.49 -6.69 16.37
CA GLN A 277 23.49 -7.70 16.66
C GLN A 277 23.84 -8.98 15.92
N GLN A 278 23.89 -10.11 16.62
CA GLN A 278 24.06 -11.39 15.94
C GLN A 278 22.88 -11.60 14.97
N PRO A 279 23.14 -12.00 13.71
CA PRO A 279 22.08 -12.37 12.80
C PRO A 279 21.16 -13.40 13.42
N ALA A 280 19.85 -13.26 13.20
CA ALA A 280 18.89 -14.24 13.67
C ALA A 280 19.25 -15.62 13.10
N ARG A 281 19.48 -16.59 13.99
CA ARG A 281 19.76 -17.97 13.58
C ARG A 281 18.49 -18.58 12.99
N ARG A 282 18.64 -19.46 12.01
CA ARG A 282 17.51 -20.22 11.46
C ARG A 282 16.79 -20.96 12.60
N PRO A 283 15.46 -20.82 12.74
CA PRO A 283 14.71 -21.55 13.75
C PRO A 283 14.93 -23.06 13.61
N ALA A 284 15.36 -23.69 14.70
CA ALA A 284 15.54 -25.14 14.79
C ALA A 284 14.70 -25.67 15.97
N PRO A 285 13.36 -25.67 15.84
CA PRO A 285 12.48 -26.03 16.94
C PRO A 285 12.71 -27.48 17.37
N LYS A 286 12.92 -27.67 18.67
CA LYS A 286 13.04 -28.99 19.32
C LYS A 286 11.93 -29.10 20.36
N PRO A 287 10.69 -29.44 19.97
CA PRO A 287 9.59 -29.54 20.91
C PRO A 287 9.86 -30.63 21.95
N PRO A 288 9.56 -30.37 23.24
CA PRO A 288 9.51 -31.38 24.29
C PRO A 288 8.71 -32.62 23.87
N ALA A 289 9.11 -33.80 24.36
CA ALA A 289 8.55 -35.08 23.91
C ALA A 289 7.03 -35.21 24.15
N ASP A 290 6.53 -34.60 25.21
CA ASP A 290 5.11 -34.52 25.58
C ASP A 290 4.26 -33.70 24.60
N LEU A 291 4.88 -32.73 23.90
CA LEU A 291 4.19 -31.92 22.89
C LEU A 291 4.26 -32.52 21.49
N GLN A 292 5.04 -33.57 21.27
CA GLN A 292 5.20 -34.16 19.94
C GLN A 292 3.93 -34.92 19.51
N PRO A 293 3.44 -34.72 18.28
CA PRO A 293 2.27 -35.44 17.81
C PRO A 293 2.52 -36.95 17.73
N VAL A 294 1.67 -37.74 18.38
CA VAL A 294 1.74 -39.21 18.40
C VAL A 294 1.03 -39.84 17.20
N LYS A 295 0.14 -39.08 16.53
CA LYS A 295 -0.64 -39.53 15.39
C LYS A 295 -0.52 -38.54 14.22
N TYR A 296 -0.34 -39.08 13.01
CA TYR A 296 -0.29 -38.32 11.77
C TYR A 296 -1.31 -38.87 10.78
N SER A 297 -1.98 -37.98 10.05
CA SER A 297 -2.79 -38.38 8.90
C SER A 297 -1.90 -38.72 7.69
N PHE A 298 -2.43 -39.48 6.74
CA PHE A 298 -1.67 -39.89 5.55
C PHE A 298 -1.10 -38.69 4.76
N SER A 299 -1.88 -37.61 4.64
CA SER A 299 -1.44 -36.38 3.97
C SER A 299 -0.35 -35.63 4.75
N GLU A 300 -0.31 -35.77 6.07
CA GLU A 300 0.72 -35.16 6.93
C GLU A 300 2.04 -35.91 6.87
N VAL A 301 2.07 -37.22 6.67
CA VAL A 301 3.33 -37.99 6.57
C VAL A 301 4.19 -37.48 5.40
N GLY A 302 3.56 -37.26 4.24
CA GLY A 302 4.24 -36.67 3.09
C GLY A 302 4.71 -35.23 3.35
N ARG A 303 3.93 -34.45 4.09
CA ARG A 303 4.27 -33.07 4.46
C ARG A 303 5.41 -33.02 5.49
N LEU A 304 5.44 -33.91 6.47
CA LEU A 304 6.50 -34.02 7.49
C LEU A 304 7.87 -34.25 6.85
N ARG A 305 7.94 -35.08 5.79
CA ARG A 305 9.19 -35.34 5.05
C ARG A 305 9.69 -34.13 4.26
N ARG A 306 8.78 -33.34 3.67
CA ARG A 306 9.12 -32.19 2.82
C ARG A 306 9.29 -30.88 3.59
N ASP A 307 8.44 -30.67 4.59
CA ASP A 307 8.33 -29.46 5.41
C ASP A 307 7.90 -29.82 6.84
N PRO A 308 8.84 -30.27 7.70
CA PRO A 308 8.54 -30.58 9.09
C PRO A 308 8.15 -29.35 9.91
N TYR A 309 8.55 -28.15 9.48
CA TYR A 309 8.23 -26.91 10.20
C TYR A 309 6.74 -26.58 10.12
N SER A 310 6.09 -26.83 8.98
CA SER A 310 4.63 -26.67 8.87
C SER A 310 3.85 -27.54 9.87
N ILE A 311 4.33 -28.76 10.12
CA ILE A 311 3.73 -29.67 11.11
C ILE A 311 3.96 -29.15 12.53
N TYR A 312 5.17 -28.67 12.83
CA TYR A 312 5.48 -28.01 14.09
C TYR A 312 4.57 -26.80 14.34
N ALA A 313 4.47 -25.89 13.37
CA ALA A 313 3.63 -24.69 13.47
C ALA A 313 2.16 -25.04 13.70
N ARG A 314 1.62 -26.01 12.95
CA ARG A 314 0.21 -26.37 13.05
C ARG A 314 -0.13 -27.20 14.28
N ARG A 315 0.65 -28.25 14.59
CA ARG A 315 0.31 -29.22 15.65
C ARG A 315 0.79 -28.80 17.03
N ILE A 316 1.92 -28.09 17.11
CA ILE A 316 2.54 -27.73 18.39
C ILE A 316 2.25 -26.27 18.73
N LEU A 317 2.50 -25.34 17.80
CA LEU A 317 2.18 -23.93 18.02
C LEU A 317 0.70 -23.60 17.81
N LYS A 318 -0.10 -24.54 17.28
CA LYS A 318 -1.54 -24.37 17.00
C LYS A 318 -1.84 -23.17 16.09
N LEU A 319 -0.91 -22.90 15.17
CA LEU A 319 -1.06 -21.86 14.17
C LEU A 319 -1.85 -22.43 12.99
N ASP A 320 -3.15 -22.17 13.00
CA ASP A 320 -4.00 -22.43 11.85
C ASP A 320 -4.03 -21.20 10.93
N PRO A 321 -3.86 -21.37 9.61
CA PRO A 321 -3.91 -20.26 8.68
C PRO A 321 -5.30 -19.62 8.67
N LEU A 322 -5.33 -18.30 8.56
CA LEU A 322 -6.57 -17.58 8.27
C LEU A 322 -6.90 -17.77 6.79
N ALA A 323 -8.12 -18.22 6.51
CA ALA A 323 -8.61 -18.29 5.15
C ALA A 323 -8.69 -16.86 4.56
N PRO A 324 -8.36 -16.66 3.27
CA PRO A 324 -8.50 -15.37 2.62
C PRO A 324 -9.92 -14.80 2.76
N PHE A 325 -10.00 -13.47 2.81
CA PHE A 325 -11.28 -12.78 2.73
C PHE A 325 -11.81 -12.85 1.29
N ASN A 326 -13.08 -13.23 1.13
CA ASN A 326 -13.78 -13.33 -0.15
C ASN A 326 -13.07 -14.22 -1.20
N GLU A 327 -13.01 -15.53 -0.95
CA GLU A 327 -12.42 -16.49 -1.89
C GLU A 327 -13.52 -17.14 -2.74
N ASP A 328 -13.31 -17.16 -4.06
CA ASP A 328 -14.15 -17.93 -4.97
C ASP A 328 -14.03 -19.44 -4.68
N PRO A 329 -15.09 -20.23 -4.94
CA PRO A 329 -15.03 -21.67 -4.76
C PRO A 329 -13.99 -22.31 -5.71
N GLY A 330 -12.88 -22.74 -5.13
CA GLY A 330 -11.78 -23.44 -5.78
C GLY A 330 -11.98 -24.95 -5.91
N ALA A 331 -10.95 -25.62 -6.44
CA ALA A 331 -10.98 -27.06 -6.71
C ALA A 331 -11.21 -27.91 -5.45
N ALA A 332 -10.71 -27.47 -4.29
CA ALA A 332 -10.89 -28.17 -3.03
C ALA A 332 -12.37 -28.20 -2.58
N GLN A 333 -13.09 -27.07 -2.61
CA GLN A 333 -14.52 -27.06 -2.25
C GLN A 333 -15.36 -27.88 -3.24
N ARG A 334 -15.01 -27.87 -4.54
CA ARG A 334 -15.65 -28.76 -5.52
C ARG A 334 -15.46 -30.22 -5.17
N GLY A 335 -14.25 -30.62 -4.79
CA GLY A 335 -13.95 -31.99 -4.34
C GLY A 335 -14.78 -32.38 -3.11
N THR A 336 -14.83 -31.51 -2.09
CA THR A 336 -15.66 -31.73 -0.89
C THR A 336 -17.14 -31.85 -1.24
N LEU A 337 -17.65 -31.00 -2.14
CA LEU A 337 -19.03 -31.06 -2.60
C LEU A 337 -19.34 -32.39 -3.31
N TYR A 338 -18.47 -32.85 -4.22
CA TYR A 338 -18.66 -34.14 -4.88
C TYR A 338 -18.65 -35.30 -3.88
N HIS A 339 -17.73 -35.28 -2.93
CA HIS A 339 -17.72 -36.29 -1.86
C HIS A 339 -19.00 -36.26 -1.03
N ALA A 340 -19.49 -35.07 -0.66
CA ALA A 340 -20.73 -34.92 0.09
C ALA A 340 -21.96 -35.41 -0.70
N ILE A 341 -22.02 -35.12 -2.00
CA ILE A 341 -23.10 -35.61 -2.88
C ILE A 341 -23.09 -37.13 -2.95
N ILE A 342 -21.93 -37.75 -3.20
CA ILE A 342 -21.80 -39.21 -3.30
C ILE A 342 -22.12 -39.88 -1.97
N ASP A 343 -21.60 -39.35 -0.86
CA ASP A 343 -21.86 -39.85 0.50
C ASP A 343 -23.35 -39.79 0.84
N ARG A 344 -24.00 -38.65 0.54
CA ARG A 344 -25.45 -38.48 0.73
C ARG A 344 -26.25 -39.46 -0.13
N TYR A 345 -25.95 -39.55 -1.43
CA TYR A 345 -26.62 -40.47 -2.35
C TYR A 345 -26.52 -41.93 -1.88
N THR A 346 -25.34 -42.32 -1.40
CA THR A 346 -25.09 -43.68 -0.89
C THR A 346 -25.86 -43.94 0.41
N ARG A 347 -25.91 -42.96 1.32
CA ARG A 347 -26.64 -43.06 2.60
C ARG A 347 -28.15 -43.13 2.42
N GLU A 348 -28.69 -42.46 1.41
CA GLU A 348 -30.13 -42.47 1.11
C GLU A 348 -30.60 -43.79 0.45
N GLY A 349 -29.68 -44.67 0.05
CA GLY A 349 -30.00 -46.06 -0.34
C GLY A 349 -30.86 -46.17 -1.61
N HIS A 350 -30.75 -45.21 -2.53
CA HIS A 350 -31.54 -45.18 -3.76
C HIS A 350 -31.35 -46.46 -4.59
N LYS A 351 -32.46 -47.12 -4.95
CA LYS A 351 -32.43 -48.30 -5.82
C LYS A 351 -32.19 -47.86 -7.27
N PRO A 352 -31.17 -48.39 -7.96
CA PRO A 352 -30.90 -48.07 -9.36
C PRO A 352 -32.14 -48.34 -10.24
N GLY A 353 -32.57 -47.33 -11.01
CA GLY A 353 -33.70 -47.44 -11.95
C GLY A 353 -35.06 -46.98 -11.42
N THR A 354 -35.13 -46.39 -10.23
CA THR A 354 -36.35 -45.74 -9.71
C THR A 354 -36.42 -44.26 -10.12
N PRO A 355 -37.62 -43.64 -10.19
CA PRO A 355 -37.76 -42.23 -10.60
C PRO A 355 -36.98 -41.23 -9.73
N VAL A 356 -36.69 -41.61 -8.48
CA VAL A 356 -35.93 -40.81 -7.50
C VAL A 356 -34.40 -40.91 -7.73
N SER A 357 -33.96 -41.84 -8.59
CA SER A 357 -32.54 -42.11 -8.90
C SER A 357 -32.06 -41.50 -10.22
N ARG A 358 -32.90 -40.71 -10.91
CA ARG A 358 -32.60 -40.06 -12.20
C ARG A 358 -32.23 -38.59 -12.04
#